data_AF-A0A8I2E503-F1
#
_entry.id   AF-A0A8I2E503-F1
#
_cell.length_a   1.000
_cell.length_b   1.000
_cell.length_c   1.000
_cell.angle_alpha   90.00
_cell.angle_beta   90.00
_cell.angle_gamma   90.00
#
_symmetry.space_group_name_H-M   'P 1'
#
loop_
_entity.id
_entity.type
_entity.pdbx_description
1 polymer ?
#
loop_
_entity_poly.entity_id
_entity_poly.type
_entity_poly.pdbx_seq_one_letter_code
_entity_poly.pdbx_strand_id
1 'polypeptide(L)'
;MGPYANPSQPRRSPAVDTLRALVPETADVIRVRAATPTAATGWTWTQAEVLSAYQWPPYPGELLHPLAHTADDSTHASLTICEFLAKHQSAGNVRLVRASDATYTFSIILSRPRWEDWDEM
;
A
#
# COMPACT_ATOMS: atom_id res chain seq x y z
N MET A 1 1.15 -12.91 -29.60
CA MET A 1 0.44 -12.68 -28.34
C MET A 1 1.49 -12.65 -27.25
N GLY A 2 1.68 -11.50 -26.60
CA GLY A 2 2.77 -11.28 -25.65
C GLY A 2 2.52 -12.04 -24.34
N PRO A 3 3.58 -12.56 -23.68
CA PRO A 3 3.44 -13.24 -22.41
C PRO A 3 3.03 -12.19 -21.39
N TYR A 4 1.82 -12.31 -20.84
CA TYR A 4 1.46 -11.57 -19.65
C TYR A 4 2.32 -12.13 -18.54
N ALA A 5 3.45 -11.46 -18.28
CA ALA A 5 4.20 -11.67 -17.06
C ALA A 5 3.23 -11.36 -15.91
N ASN A 6 2.63 -12.40 -15.34
CA ASN A 6 1.98 -12.32 -14.04
C ASN A 6 2.98 -11.64 -13.12
N PRO A 7 2.68 -10.45 -12.55
CA PRO A 7 3.58 -9.86 -11.59
C PRO A 7 3.58 -10.80 -10.40
N SER A 8 4.66 -11.57 -10.30
CA SER A 8 4.96 -12.47 -9.19
C SER A 8 4.64 -11.72 -7.91
N GLN A 9 4.01 -12.41 -6.95
CA GLN A 9 3.69 -11.94 -5.60
C GLN A 9 4.64 -10.82 -5.16
N PRO A 10 4.15 -9.66 -4.66
CA PRO A 10 5.00 -8.52 -4.32
C PRO A 10 6.20 -9.06 -3.56
N ARG A 11 7.39 -8.95 -4.19
CA ARG A 11 8.61 -9.59 -3.68
C ARG A 11 8.71 -9.23 -2.21
N ARG A 12 8.73 -10.24 -1.32
CA ARG A 12 8.96 -10.02 0.11
C ARG A 12 10.16 -9.11 0.21
N SER A 13 9.90 -7.87 0.60
CA SER A 13 10.89 -6.83 0.64
C SER A 13 10.86 -6.28 2.05
N PRO A 14 12.03 -5.98 2.63
CA PRO A 14 12.10 -5.42 3.98
C PRO A 14 11.17 -4.20 4.16
N ALA A 15 11.00 -3.42 3.09
CA ALA A 15 10.12 -2.26 3.05
C ALA A 15 8.63 -2.63 3.24
N VAL A 16 8.16 -3.69 2.58
CA VAL A 16 6.79 -4.20 2.74
C VAL A 16 6.60 -4.88 4.10
N ASP A 17 7.59 -5.61 4.59
CA ASP A 17 7.56 -6.21 5.94
C ASP A 17 7.47 -5.12 7.03
N THR A 18 8.15 -3.98 6.84
CA THR A 18 8.06 -2.85 7.77
C THR A 18 6.64 -2.25 7.78
N LEU A 19 6.00 -2.13 6.62
CA LEU A 19 4.60 -1.67 6.55
C LEU A 19 3.62 -2.67 7.20
N ARG A 20 3.88 -3.98 7.09
CA ARG A 20 3.07 -5.02 7.75
C ARG A 20 3.10 -4.89 9.27
N ALA A 21 4.21 -4.41 9.85
CA ALA A 21 4.30 -4.20 11.28
C ALA A 21 3.38 -3.07 11.80
N LEU A 22 2.90 -2.18 10.92
CA LEU A 22 1.99 -1.08 11.27
C LEU A 22 0.51 -1.48 11.25
N VAL A 23 0.18 -2.64 10.69
CA VAL A 23 -1.20 -3.08 10.47
C VAL A 23 -1.41 -4.50 10.98
N PRO A 24 -2.66 -4.97 11.15
CA PRO A 24 -2.91 -6.35 11.53
C PRO A 24 -2.25 -7.33 10.56
N GLU A 25 -1.75 -8.46 11.07
CA GLU A 25 -1.04 -9.46 10.26
C GLU A 25 -1.89 -10.02 9.10
N THR A 26 -3.21 -9.94 9.22
CA THR A 26 -4.19 -10.35 8.20
C THR A 26 -4.41 -9.31 7.10
N ALA A 27 -3.77 -8.14 7.18
CA ALA A 27 -3.87 -7.11 6.16
C ALA A 27 -3.10 -7.49 4.90
N ASP A 28 -3.82 -7.53 3.78
CA ASP A 28 -3.25 -7.77 2.46
C ASP A 28 -3.06 -6.50 1.66
N VAL A 29 -3.87 -5.47 1.93
CA VAL A 29 -3.81 -4.16 1.26
C VAL A 29 -3.99 -3.07 2.30
N ILE A 30 -3.21 -2.00 2.21
CA ILE A 30 -3.38 -0.82 3.05
C ILE A 30 -3.66 0.41 2.18
N ARG A 31 -4.50 1.30 2.68
CA ARG A 31 -4.66 2.64 2.16
C ARG A 31 -3.96 3.61 3.07
N VAL A 32 -3.05 4.38 2.49
CA VAL A 32 -2.30 5.39 3.20
C VAL A 32 -2.58 6.75 2.57
N ARG A 33 -2.58 7.78 3.40
CA ARG A 33 -2.61 9.18 2.96
C ARG A 33 -1.25 9.76 3.26
N ALA A 34 -0.65 10.41 2.27
CA ALA A 34 0.63 11.09 2.41
C ALA A 34 0.49 12.54 1.93
N ALA A 35 1.04 13.47 2.70
CA ALA A 35 1.12 14.88 2.36
C ALA A 35 2.54 15.19 1.91
N THR A 36 2.67 15.77 0.72
CA THR A 36 3.89 16.45 0.30
C THR A 36 3.86 17.88 0.84
N PRO A 37 4.93 18.34 1.50
CA PRO A 37 5.13 19.73 1.80
C PRO A 37 5.42 20.50 0.51
N THR A 38 5.24 21.81 0.59
CA THR A 38 5.30 22.71 -0.55
C THR A 38 6.73 22.90 -1.08
N ALA A 39 6.86 23.63 -2.19
CA ALA A 39 8.11 23.93 -2.90
C ALA A 39 9.29 24.38 -2.02
N ALA A 40 9.04 24.89 -0.80
CA ALA A 40 10.08 25.29 0.16
C ALA A 40 10.95 24.13 0.68
N THR A 41 10.50 22.88 0.55
CA THR A 41 11.16 21.70 1.16
C THR A 41 11.52 20.61 0.14
N GLY A 42 11.46 20.94 -1.15
CA GLY A 42 11.91 20.03 -2.20
C GLY A 42 10.92 18.91 -2.56
N TRP A 43 9.63 19.09 -2.30
CA TRP A 43 8.56 18.16 -2.70
C TRP A 43 8.73 16.72 -2.14
N THR A 44 9.18 16.57 -0.88
CA THR A 44 9.41 15.26 -0.24
C THR A 44 8.33 14.92 0.78
N TRP A 45 7.75 13.71 0.79
CA TRP A 45 6.73 13.30 1.78
C TRP A 45 7.09 13.68 3.24
N THR A 46 6.25 14.47 3.90
CA THR A 46 6.51 14.94 5.28
C THR A 46 5.60 14.34 6.32
N GLN A 47 4.39 13.99 5.91
CA GLN A 47 3.42 13.38 6.81
C GLN A 47 2.69 12.28 6.08
N ALA A 48 2.47 11.17 6.76
CA ALA A 48 1.61 10.12 6.26
C ALA A 48 0.83 9.47 7.40
N GLU A 49 -0.26 8.81 7.05
CA GLU A 49 -1.07 8.04 7.98
C GLU A 49 -1.66 6.83 7.26
N VAL A 50 -1.89 5.75 8.01
CA VAL A 50 -2.71 4.65 7.54
C VAL A 50 -4.17 5.07 7.71
N LEU A 51 -4.95 5.00 6.63
CA LEU A 51 -6.39 5.27 6.68
C LEU A 51 -7.18 4.00 6.99
N SER A 52 -6.81 2.90 6.35
CA SER A 52 -7.53 1.63 6.45
C SER A 52 -6.68 0.48 5.93
N ALA A 53 -6.84 -0.70 6.50
CA ALA A 53 -6.35 -1.95 5.98
C ALA A 53 -7.49 -2.83 5.48
N TYR A 54 -7.17 -3.70 4.54
CA TYR A 54 -8.10 -4.59 3.89
C TYR A 54 -7.49 -5.98 3.73
N GLN A 55 -8.35 -6.97 3.69
CA GLN A 55 -8.04 -8.34 3.33
C GLN A 55 -8.61 -8.66 1.95
N TRP A 56 -7.91 -9.50 1.19
CA TRP A 56 -8.48 -10.03 -0.03
C TRP A 56 -9.64 -10.97 0.26
N PRO A 57 -10.71 -10.93 -0.54
CA PRO A 57 -11.79 -11.90 -0.42
C PRO A 57 -11.29 -13.30 -0.83
N PRO A 58 -11.95 -14.36 -0.35
CA PRO A 58 -11.60 -15.74 -0.67
C PRO A 58 -11.80 -16.09 -2.15
N TYR A 59 -12.66 -15.36 -2.88
CA TYR A 59 -12.98 -15.61 -4.28
C TYR A 59 -12.79 -14.35 -5.16
N PRO A 60 -12.50 -14.52 -6.46
CA PRO A 60 -12.38 -13.40 -7.39
C PRO A 60 -13.71 -12.69 -7.61
N GLY A 61 -13.65 -11.37 -7.86
CA GLY A 61 -14.82 -10.54 -8.16
C GLY A 61 -15.53 -9.95 -6.94
N GLU A 62 -15.14 -10.34 -5.74
CA GLU A 62 -15.64 -9.75 -4.49
C GLU A 62 -14.87 -8.47 -4.11
N LEU A 63 -15.49 -7.63 -3.28
CA LEU A 63 -14.87 -6.42 -2.77
C LEU A 63 -13.87 -6.75 -1.65
N LEU A 64 -12.84 -5.91 -1.52
CA LEU A 64 -11.90 -5.96 -0.40
C LEU A 64 -12.63 -5.88 0.95
N HIS A 65 -12.30 -6.79 1.86
CA HIS A 65 -12.89 -6.82 3.19
C HIS A 65 -12.16 -5.84 4.11
N PRO A 66 -12.82 -4.79 4.64
CA PRO A 66 -12.16 -3.85 5.53
C PRO A 66 -11.84 -4.51 6.88
N LEU A 67 -10.63 -4.29 7.37
CA LEU A 67 -10.22 -4.68 8.71
C LEU A 67 -10.54 -3.55 9.69
N ALA A 68 -11.19 -3.89 10.80
CA ALA A 68 -11.59 -2.92 11.81
C ALA A 68 -10.36 -2.27 12.47
N HIS A 69 -10.43 -0.95 12.67
CA HIS A 69 -9.51 -0.15 13.48
C HIS A 69 -8.03 -0.22 13.09
N THR A 70 -7.71 0.29 11.90
CA THR A 70 -6.35 0.31 11.33
C THR A 70 -5.88 1.70 10.94
N ALA A 71 -6.62 2.72 11.37
CA ALA A 71 -6.15 4.09 11.24
C ALA A 71 -5.02 4.30 12.25
N ASP A 72 -3.83 4.63 11.76
CA ASP A 72 -2.66 4.94 12.57
C ASP A 72 -1.97 6.18 11.99
N ASP A 73 -2.07 7.28 12.73
CA ASP A 73 -1.45 8.57 12.45
C ASP A 73 -0.25 8.85 13.36
N SER A 74 0.24 7.84 14.09
CA SER A 74 1.42 7.98 14.94
C SER A 74 2.64 8.45 14.14
N THR A 75 3.52 9.20 14.80
CA THR A 75 4.77 9.68 14.19
C THR A 75 5.60 8.54 13.60
N HIS A 76 5.56 7.36 14.24
CA HIS A 76 6.26 6.17 13.74
C HIS A 76 5.67 5.65 12.42
N ALA A 77 4.34 5.54 12.32
CA ALA A 77 3.67 5.17 11.07
C ALA A 77 3.93 6.19 9.97
N SER A 78 3.82 7.48 10.29
CA SER A 78 4.09 8.58 9.37
C SER A 78 5.49 8.52 8.76
N LEU A 79 6.53 8.38 9.59
CA LEU A 79 7.92 8.27 9.13
C LEU A 79 8.12 7.03 8.24
N THR A 80 7.61 5.89 8.68
CA THR A 80 7.73 4.62 7.95
C THR A 80 7.11 4.70 6.55
N ILE A 81 5.89 5.27 6.44
CA ILE A 81 5.20 5.41 5.16
C ILE A 81 5.89 6.44 4.26
N CYS A 82 6.34 7.57 4.81
CA CYS A 82 7.09 8.57 4.06
C CYS A 82 8.38 8.01 3.47
N GLU A 83 9.16 7.26 4.26
CA GLU A 83 10.38 6.59 3.80
C GLU A 83 10.09 5.54 2.73
N PHE A 84 9.02 4.77 2.91
CA PHE A 84 8.57 3.79 1.92
C PHE A 84 8.22 4.46 0.60
N LEU A 85 7.36 5.50 0.62
CA LEU A 85 6.91 6.19 -0.59
C LEU A 85 8.07 6.93 -1.29
N ALA A 86 9.01 7.50 -0.54
CA ALA A 86 10.18 8.17 -1.13
C ALA A 86 11.01 7.24 -2.03
N LYS A 87 11.06 5.94 -1.71
CA LYS A 87 11.84 4.93 -2.46
C LYS A 87 10.99 4.08 -3.41
N HIS A 88 9.72 3.85 -3.06
CA HIS A 88 8.88 2.83 -3.69
C HIS A 88 7.56 3.37 -4.25
N GLN A 89 7.35 4.69 -4.36
CA GLN A 89 6.13 5.26 -4.95
C GLN A 89 5.79 4.72 -6.36
N SER A 90 6.81 4.32 -7.14
CA SER A 90 6.65 3.79 -8.50
C SER A 90 6.70 2.25 -8.56
N ALA A 91 6.69 1.57 -7.41
CA ALA A 91 6.68 0.11 -7.37
C ALA A 91 5.32 -0.45 -7.83
N GLY A 92 5.31 -1.60 -8.50
CA GLY A 92 4.09 -2.20 -9.07
C GLY A 92 3.03 -2.62 -8.03
N ASN A 93 3.38 -2.64 -6.74
CA ASN A 93 2.47 -2.89 -5.63
C ASN A 93 1.93 -1.61 -4.99
N VAL A 94 2.29 -0.43 -5.50
CA VAL A 94 1.82 0.88 -5.03
C VAL A 94 0.97 1.51 -6.12
N ARG A 95 -0.26 1.89 -5.78
CA ARG A 95 -1.19 2.53 -6.72
C ARG A 95 -1.72 3.82 -6.13
N LEU A 96 -1.56 4.93 -6.85
CA LEU A 96 -2.21 6.19 -6.51
C LEU A 96 -3.73 6.06 -6.73
N VAL A 97 -4.52 6.29 -5.68
CA VAL A 97 -5.99 6.23 -5.70
C VAL A 97 -6.59 7.61 -5.92
N ARG A 98 -6.04 8.63 -5.24
CA ARG A 98 -6.51 10.01 -5.30
C ARG A 98 -5.33 10.95 -5.08
N ALA A 99 -5.29 12.03 -5.85
CA ALA A 99 -4.42 13.18 -5.59
C ALA A 99 -5.29 14.42 -5.40
N SER A 100 -4.92 15.23 -4.43
CA SER A 100 -5.43 16.58 -4.15
C SER A 100 -4.22 17.51 -3.97
N ASP A 101 -4.45 18.82 -3.93
CA ASP A 101 -3.42 19.87 -3.99
C ASP A 101 -2.10 19.55 -3.24
N ALA A 102 -2.19 19.11 -1.99
CA ALA A 102 -1.04 18.71 -1.17
C ALA A 102 -1.21 17.33 -0.51
N THR A 103 -2.13 16.49 -1.01
CA THR A 103 -2.49 15.23 -0.32
C THR A 103 -2.76 14.12 -1.31
N TYR A 104 -2.09 12.99 -1.10
CA TYR A 104 -2.11 11.84 -1.99
C TYR A 104 -2.57 10.63 -1.20
N THR A 105 -3.49 9.87 -1.76
CA THR A 105 -3.95 8.60 -1.20
C THR A 105 -3.42 7.47 -2.06
N PHE A 106 -2.64 6.58 -1.45
CA PHE A 106 -2.08 5.41 -2.10
C PHE A 106 -2.75 4.15 -1.57
N SER A 107 -2.90 3.16 -2.44
CA SER A 107 -3.22 1.78 -2.10
C SER A 107 -1.95 0.96 -2.27
N ILE A 108 -1.49 0.33 -1.20
CA ILE A 108 -0.27 -0.48 -1.18
C ILE A 108 -0.66 -1.94 -0.95
N ILE A 109 -0.28 -2.80 -1.88
CA ILE A 109 -0.51 -4.24 -1.81
C ILE A 109 0.65 -4.85 -1.01
N LEU A 110 0.31 -5.44 0.14
CA LEU A 110 1.23 -6.15 1.04
C LEU A 110 1.32 -7.64 0.66
N SER A 111 0.18 -8.26 0.33
CA SER A 111 0.06 -9.63 -0.19
C SER A 111 -0.81 -9.61 -1.44
N ARG A 112 -0.61 -10.57 -2.37
CA ARG A 112 -1.61 -10.87 -3.40
C ARG A 112 -2.61 -11.93 -2.92
N PRO A 113 -3.86 -11.91 -3.42
CA PRO A 113 -4.84 -12.95 -3.15
C PRO A 113 -4.36 -14.30 -3.64
N ARG A 114 -4.66 -15.37 -2.89
CA ARG A 114 -4.25 -16.73 -3.26
C ARG A 114 -4.86 -17.20 -4.58
N TRP A 115 -6.03 -16.68 -4.98
CA TRP A 115 -6.68 -17.03 -6.24
C TRP A 115 -6.06 -16.38 -7.47
N GLU A 116 -5.20 -15.35 -7.35
CA GLU A 116 -4.38 -14.89 -8.49
C GLU A 116 -3.35 -15.96 -8.91
N ASP A 117 -2.99 -16.89 -8.02
CA ASP A 117 -2.13 -18.05 -8.35
C ASP A 117 -2.92 -19.22 -8.97
N TRP A 118 -4.25 -19.24 -8.92
CA TRP A 118 -5.09 -20.36 -9.41
C TRP A 118 -5.38 -20.32 -10.91
N ASP A 119 -5.05 -19.23 -11.61
CA ASP A 119 -5.22 -19.12 -13.08
C ASP A 119 -4.17 -19.95 -13.86
N GLU A 120 -3.29 -20.69 -13.18
CA GLU A 120 -2.25 -21.56 -13.76
C GLU A 120 -2.51 -23.10 -13.61
N MET A 121 -3.73 -23.56 -13.29
CA MET A 121 -4.08 -25.00 -13.34
C MET A 121 -5.05 -25.38 -14.45
#